data_AF-A0A9W4MLX3-F1
#
_entry.id   AF-A0A9W4MLX3-F1
#
_cell.length_a   1.000
_cell.length_b   1.000
_cell.length_c   1.000
_cell.angle_alpha   90.00
_cell.angle_beta   90.00
_cell.angle_gamma   90.00
#
_symmetry.space_group_name_H-M   'P 1'
#
loop_
_entity.id
_entity.type
_entity.pdbx_description
1 polymer ?
#
loop_
_entity_poly.entity_id
_entity_poly.type
_entity_poly.pdbx_seq_one_letter_code
_entity_poly.pdbx_strand_id
1 'polypeptide(L)'
;MKRKNTDSSNNPTSGTDCFGLLAMEIRLEIAAYLSTVGFFSLRYAPRAMALLFQLQTFWKTRFRVNGDRGFLAYLAEAPQNRKRKNWRSIYHCTARIDQPHLQLWTLRRIWRDNQWLADRCSMVKALDDKPRSQNNLLSGVSWKEASTKMRCDRTAQQGQNHTKCQTCYAYHYAVVQTVSLQNIIGLAVSILPEGTTTYITGFDLISADAGTPNIIFGYRLPGKQVTINLCGQKLRGFDVSLGEGGIQAIRPIFNTNINTNWIGETEGRRDYSLTQIISTQLILEDEIKVISGKFDVSQFCHYEP
;
A
#
# COMPACT_ATOMS: atom_id res chain seq x y z
N MET A 1 -15.68 -27.10 -63.29
CA MET A 1 -14.53 -26.74 -62.45
C MET A 1 -14.98 -25.72 -61.41
N LYS A 2 -15.46 -26.16 -60.25
CA LYS A 2 -15.86 -25.29 -59.13
C LYS A 2 -15.27 -25.88 -57.84
N ARG A 3 -14.51 -25.03 -57.15
CA ARG A 3 -13.67 -25.32 -56.00
C ARG A 3 -14.50 -25.72 -54.78
N LYS A 4 -13.99 -26.72 -54.05
CA LYS A 4 -14.38 -27.04 -52.67
C LYS A 4 -14.15 -25.79 -51.80
N ASN A 5 -15.19 -25.31 -51.13
CA ASN A 5 -15.03 -24.45 -49.96
C ASN A 5 -14.94 -25.37 -48.74
N THR A 6 -13.73 -25.43 -48.20
CA THR A 6 -13.41 -25.92 -46.86
C THR A 6 -14.18 -25.11 -45.81
N ASP A 7 -14.89 -25.81 -44.93
CA ASP A 7 -15.45 -25.26 -43.71
C ASP A 7 -14.36 -24.59 -42.88
N SER A 8 -14.40 -23.26 -42.86
CA SER A 8 -13.65 -22.45 -41.91
C SER A 8 -14.28 -22.65 -40.53
N SER A 9 -13.60 -23.44 -39.69
CA SER A 9 -13.74 -23.44 -38.24
C SER A 9 -13.82 -22.00 -37.72
N ASN A 10 -15.03 -21.58 -37.33
CA ASN A 10 -15.25 -20.31 -36.64
C ASN A 10 -14.63 -20.40 -35.24
N ASN A 11 -13.39 -19.92 -35.11
CA ASN A 11 -12.83 -19.54 -33.82
C ASN A 11 -13.65 -18.36 -33.25
N PRO A 12 -14.22 -18.42 -32.04
CA PRO A 12 -14.73 -17.23 -31.38
C PRO A 12 -13.58 -16.54 -30.64
N THR A 13 -12.73 -15.82 -31.37
CA THR A 13 -11.95 -14.73 -30.77
C THR A 13 -12.81 -13.48 -30.76
N SER A 14 -13.57 -13.27 -29.69
CA SER A 14 -14.01 -11.94 -29.26
C SER A 14 -14.20 -11.95 -27.75
N GLY A 15 -13.30 -11.26 -27.03
CA GLY A 15 -13.32 -11.14 -25.58
C GLY A 15 -14.70 -10.72 -25.08
N THR A 16 -15.42 -11.66 -24.48
CA THR A 16 -16.68 -11.39 -23.82
C THR A 16 -16.38 -10.52 -22.60
N ASP A 17 -17.00 -9.35 -22.51
CA ASP A 17 -16.90 -8.50 -21.33
C ASP A 17 -17.46 -9.27 -20.12
N CYS A 18 -16.58 -9.91 -19.35
CA CYS A 18 -16.96 -10.76 -18.22
C CYS A 18 -17.67 -9.97 -17.12
N PHE A 19 -17.42 -8.66 -17.02
CA PHE A 19 -18.17 -7.79 -16.12
C PHE A 19 -19.57 -7.48 -16.65
N GLY A 20 -19.77 -7.53 -17.97
CA GLY A 20 -21.09 -7.43 -18.59
C GLY A 20 -22.06 -8.54 -18.17
N LEU A 21 -21.54 -9.70 -17.75
CA LEU A 21 -22.34 -10.81 -17.22
C LEU A 21 -22.83 -10.58 -15.79
N LEU A 22 -22.23 -9.64 -15.06
CA LEU A 22 -22.60 -9.36 -13.68
C LEU A 22 -23.78 -8.37 -13.62
N ALA A 23 -24.69 -8.62 -12.68
CA ALA A 23 -25.76 -7.68 -12.35
C ALA A 23 -25.16 -6.30 -11.95
N MET A 24 -25.92 -5.24 -12.19
CA MET A 24 -25.44 -3.86 -11.97
C MET A 24 -25.05 -3.63 -10.51
N GLU A 25 -25.78 -4.24 -9.59
CA GLU A 25 -25.58 -4.19 -8.14
C GLU A 25 -24.23 -4.80 -7.76
N ILE A 26 -23.88 -5.94 -8.36
CA ILE A 26 -22.59 -6.61 -8.10
C ILE A 26 -21.44 -5.79 -8.65
N ARG A 27 -21.59 -5.24 -9.86
CA ARG A 27 -20.60 -4.31 -10.44
C ARG A 27 -20.41 -3.07 -9.57
N LEU A 28 -21.50 -2.50 -9.05
CA LEU A 28 -21.48 -1.36 -8.15
C LEU A 28 -20.76 -1.69 -6.84
N GLU A 29 -21.01 -2.87 -6.27
CA GLU A 29 -20.38 -3.29 -5.04
C GLU A 29 -18.87 -3.52 -5.23
N ILE A 30 -18.47 -4.21 -6.30
CA ILE A 30 -17.05 -4.33 -6.69
C ILE A 30 -16.41 -2.95 -6.81
N ALA A 31 -17.06 -2.02 -7.52
CA ALA A 31 -16.56 -0.67 -7.70
C ALA A 31 -16.48 0.12 -6.38
N ALA A 32 -17.37 -0.16 -5.42
CA ALA A 32 -17.36 0.48 -4.10
C ALA A 32 -16.17 0.05 -3.24
N TYR A 33 -15.64 -1.16 -3.44
CA TYR A 33 -14.45 -1.66 -2.75
C TYR A 33 -13.13 -1.21 -3.37
N LEU A 34 -13.14 -0.76 -4.63
CA LEU A 34 -11.93 -0.26 -5.29
C LEU A 34 -11.60 1.17 -4.86
N SER A 35 -10.32 1.51 -4.77
CA SER A 35 -9.90 2.91 -4.66
C SER A 35 -10.39 3.71 -5.88
N THR A 36 -10.59 5.03 -5.75
CA THR A 36 -11.04 5.82 -6.90
C THR A 36 -10.04 5.78 -8.06
N VAL A 37 -8.74 5.68 -7.76
CA VAL A 37 -7.69 5.51 -8.78
C VAL A 37 -7.83 4.16 -9.49
N GLY A 38 -7.96 3.06 -8.75
CA GLY A 38 -8.15 1.73 -9.33
C GLY A 38 -9.45 1.64 -10.15
N PHE A 39 -10.51 2.29 -9.67
CA PHE A 39 -11.74 2.41 -10.43
C PHE A 39 -11.56 3.25 -11.70
N PHE A 40 -10.83 4.38 -11.66
CA PHE A 40 -10.48 5.14 -12.87
C PHE A 40 -9.74 4.28 -13.89
N SER A 41 -8.81 3.44 -13.45
CA SER A 41 -8.12 2.50 -14.34
C SER A 41 -9.08 1.49 -14.98
N LEU A 42 -10.14 1.06 -14.29
CA LEU A 42 -11.16 0.18 -14.88
C LEU A 42 -11.94 0.82 -16.03
N ARG A 43 -11.94 2.14 -16.18
CA ARG A 43 -12.57 2.79 -17.35
C ARG A 43 -11.96 2.29 -18.67
N TYR A 44 -10.70 1.88 -18.65
CA TYR A 44 -9.96 1.48 -19.85
C TYR A 44 -10.10 -0.02 -20.19
N ALA A 45 -10.74 -0.83 -19.34
CA ALA A 45 -10.81 -2.28 -19.52
C ALA A 45 -12.19 -2.76 -20.04
N PRO A 46 -13.28 -2.83 -19.24
CA PRO A 46 -14.62 -3.19 -19.74
C PRO A 46 -15.61 -2.02 -19.84
N ARG A 47 -16.39 -1.98 -20.93
CA ARG A 47 -17.47 -0.99 -21.13
C ARG A 47 -18.57 -1.12 -20.07
N ALA A 48 -18.79 -2.33 -19.56
CA ALA A 48 -19.77 -2.59 -18.49
C ALA A 48 -19.50 -1.84 -17.18
N MET A 49 -18.23 -1.55 -16.86
CA MET A 49 -17.86 -0.77 -15.66
C MET A 49 -17.87 0.74 -15.93
N ALA A 50 -17.69 1.16 -17.19
CA ALA A 50 -17.68 2.58 -17.56
C ALA A 50 -18.99 3.31 -17.22
N LEU A 51 -20.13 2.61 -17.24
CA LEU A 51 -21.44 3.19 -16.90
C LEU A 51 -21.54 3.62 -15.42
N LEU A 52 -20.84 2.93 -14.52
CA LEU A 52 -20.85 3.23 -13.09
C LEU A 52 -20.33 4.64 -12.78
N PHE A 53 -19.48 5.22 -13.63
CA PHE A 53 -18.97 6.59 -13.49
C PHE A 53 -20.04 7.68 -13.54
N GLN A 54 -21.20 7.38 -14.12
CA GLN A 54 -22.31 8.31 -14.21
C GLN A 54 -23.28 8.15 -13.04
N LEU A 55 -23.20 7.03 -12.31
CA LEU A 55 -24.13 6.70 -11.24
C LEU A 55 -23.83 7.49 -9.97
N GLN A 56 -24.82 8.23 -9.50
CA GLN A 56 -24.77 8.94 -8.22
C GLN A 56 -24.65 7.97 -7.03
N THR A 57 -25.16 6.74 -7.16
CA THR A 57 -25.02 5.69 -6.15
C THR A 57 -23.57 5.28 -5.95
N PHE A 58 -22.79 5.16 -7.03
CA PHE A 58 -21.34 4.93 -6.95
C PHE A 58 -20.65 6.10 -6.26
N TRP A 59 -20.87 7.34 -6.70
CA TRP A 59 -20.21 8.49 -6.08
C TRP A 59 -20.57 8.67 -4.60
N LYS A 60 -21.79 8.27 -4.20
CA LYS A 60 -22.19 8.22 -2.79
C LYS A 60 -21.33 7.26 -1.96
N THR A 61 -20.87 6.13 -2.52
CA THR A 61 -20.06 5.16 -1.76
C THR A 61 -18.71 5.75 -1.32
N ARG A 62 -18.18 6.74 -2.06
CA ARG A 62 -16.97 7.48 -1.69
C ARG A 62 -17.11 8.29 -0.40
N PHE A 63 -18.34 8.54 0.04
CA PHE A 63 -18.65 9.23 1.30
C PHE A 63 -19.02 8.27 2.43
N ARG A 64 -18.95 6.94 2.26
CA ARG A 64 -19.04 6.02 3.40
C ARG A 64 -17.90 6.33 4.40
N VAL A 65 -18.06 5.97 5.67
CA VAL A 65 -17.06 6.21 6.74
C VAL A 65 -15.63 5.81 6.34
N ASN A 66 -15.49 4.70 5.62
CA ASN A 66 -14.21 4.16 5.14
C ASN A 66 -13.88 4.50 3.67
N GLY A 67 -14.72 5.31 3.01
CA GLY A 67 -14.51 5.75 1.63
C GLY A 67 -13.57 6.95 1.54
N ASP A 68 -13.19 7.32 0.31
CA ASP A 68 -12.25 8.42 -0.01
C ASP A 68 -12.58 9.79 0.63
N ARG A 69 -13.83 9.99 1.04
CA ARG A 69 -14.37 11.22 1.65
C ARG A 69 -15.12 10.91 2.95
N GLY A 70 -14.68 9.91 3.71
CA GLY A 70 -15.32 9.51 4.97
C GLY A 70 -15.44 10.62 6.02
N PHE A 71 -14.58 11.65 5.97
CA PHE A 71 -14.72 12.86 6.80
C PHE A 71 -16.03 13.64 6.56
N LEU A 72 -16.75 13.34 5.47
CA LEU A 72 -18.06 13.87 5.14
C LEU A 72 -19.16 12.81 5.19
N ALA A 73 -18.96 11.71 5.92
CA ALA A 73 -19.92 10.60 5.97
C ALA A 73 -21.31 11.00 6.47
N TYR A 74 -21.38 11.98 7.37
CA TYR A 74 -22.63 12.57 7.83
C TYR A 74 -23.51 13.11 6.67
N LEU A 75 -22.91 13.51 5.54
CA LEU A 75 -23.68 13.93 4.36
C LEU A 75 -24.48 12.78 3.74
N ALA A 76 -23.94 11.56 3.80
CA ALA A 76 -24.51 10.35 3.19
C ALA A 76 -25.51 9.63 4.11
N GLU A 77 -25.35 9.79 5.43
CA GLU A 77 -26.10 9.08 6.47
C GLU A 77 -27.28 9.88 7.05
N ALA A 78 -27.23 11.22 7.02
CA ALA A 78 -28.28 12.00 7.67
C ALA A 78 -29.65 11.86 6.97
N PRO A 79 -30.74 11.55 7.70
CA PRO A 79 -32.07 11.35 7.12
C PRO A 79 -32.65 12.64 6.49
N GLN A 80 -32.19 13.81 6.93
CA GLN A 80 -32.59 15.12 6.39
C GLN A 80 -31.99 15.42 5.01
N ASN A 81 -31.02 14.62 4.56
CA ASN A 81 -30.27 14.82 3.32
C ASN A 81 -30.86 14.07 2.11
N ARG A 82 -32.15 13.70 2.15
CA ARG A 82 -32.87 12.96 1.09
C ARG A 82 -33.05 13.73 -0.24
N LYS A 83 -32.70 15.02 -0.30
CA LYS A 83 -32.65 15.76 -1.58
C LYS A 83 -31.65 15.08 -2.52
N ARG A 84 -31.98 15.00 -3.82
CA ARG A 84 -31.07 14.45 -4.85
C ARG A 84 -29.77 15.27 -4.86
N LYS A 85 -28.73 14.76 -4.20
CA LYS A 85 -27.38 15.35 -4.23
C LYS A 85 -26.65 14.89 -5.48
N ASN A 86 -25.92 15.81 -6.10
CA ASN A 86 -24.95 15.47 -7.12
C ASN A 86 -23.63 15.09 -6.44
N TRP A 87 -23.56 13.84 -5.95
CA TRP A 87 -22.39 13.24 -5.29
C TRP A 87 -21.13 13.36 -6.13
N ARG A 88 -21.24 13.21 -7.45
CA ARG A 88 -20.12 13.39 -8.36
C ARG A 88 -19.54 14.81 -8.28
N SER A 89 -20.40 15.83 -8.36
CA SER A 89 -19.95 17.22 -8.24
C SER A 89 -19.33 17.49 -6.87
N ILE A 90 -19.95 17.03 -5.79
CA ILE A 90 -19.41 17.19 -4.44
C ILE A 90 -18.03 16.51 -4.33
N TYR A 91 -17.86 15.33 -4.90
CA TYR A 91 -16.58 14.63 -4.91
C TYR A 91 -15.48 15.46 -5.59
N HIS A 92 -15.77 16.07 -6.74
CA HIS A 92 -14.82 16.93 -7.45
C HIS A 92 -14.53 18.23 -6.69
N CYS A 93 -15.54 18.88 -6.13
CA CYS A 93 -15.36 20.10 -5.31
C CYS A 93 -14.52 19.81 -4.06
N THR A 94 -14.63 18.62 -3.49
CA THR A 94 -13.88 18.21 -2.28
C THR A 94 -12.49 17.62 -2.60
N ALA A 95 -12.13 17.47 -3.87
CA ALA A 95 -10.80 16.99 -4.25
C ALA A 95 -9.70 18.03 -3.99
N ARG A 96 -10.04 19.32 -4.05
CA ARG A 96 -9.16 20.47 -3.83
C ARG A 96 -9.56 21.25 -2.56
N ILE A 97 -9.79 20.52 -1.46
CA ILE A 97 -9.92 21.18 -0.15
C ILE A 97 -8.53 21.66 0.24
N ASP A 98 -8.31 22.94 -0.02
CA ASP A 98 -7.12 23.66 0.40
C ASP A 98 -7.33 24.24 1.81
N GLN A 99 -6.25 24.65 2.48
CA GLN A 99 -6.28 25.30 3.79
C GLN A 99 -7.27 26.47 3.98
N PRO A 100 -7.66 27.30 2.98
CA PRO A 100 -8.64 28.39 3.17
C PRO A 100 -9.99 27.94 3.74
N HIS A 101 -10.38 26.67 3.58
CA HIS A 101 -11.57 26.11 4.22
C HIS A 101 -11.23 25.39 5.52
N LEU A 102 -10.81 26.16 6.54
CA LEU A 102 -10.25 25.66 7.80
C LEU A 102 -11.06 24.51 8.43
N GLN A 103 -12.39 24.64 8.51
CA GLN A 103 -13.24 23.59 9.09
C GLN A 103 -13.18 22.27 8.33
N LEU A 104 -13.34 22.31 7.00
CA LEU A 104 -13.29 21.11 6.16
C LEU A 104 -11.89 20.49 6.14
N TRP A 105 -10.86 21.34 6.16
CA TRP A 105 -9.48 20.90 6.23
C TRP A 105 -9.17 20.21 7.57
N THR A 106 -9.62 20.76 8.70
CA THR A 106 -9.49 20.16 10.03
C THR A 106 -10.21 18.82 10.11
N LEU A 107 -11.47 18.74 9.63
CA LEU A 107 -12.21 17.48 9.58
C LEU A 107 -11.49 16.42 8.75
N ARG A 108 -10.98 16.81 7.58
CA ARG A 108 -10.20 15.93 6.71
C ARG A 108 -8.93 15.45 7.40
N ARG A 109 -8.23 16.32 8.14
CA ARG A 109 -7.02 15.95 8.90
C ARG A 109 -7.34 14.93 9.99
N ILE A 110 -8.28 15.23 10.88
CA ILE A 110 -8.69 14.32 11.98
C ILE A 110 -9.11 12.95 11.43
N TRP A 111 -9.87 12.93 10.34
CA TRP A 111 -10.28 11.67 9.72
C TRP A 111 -9.09 10.87 9.15
N ARG A 112 -8.10 11.53 8.54
CA ARG A 112 -6.87 10.85 8.07
C ARG A 112 -6.07 10.28 9.23
N ASP A 113 -5.98 11.01 10.33
CA ASP A 113 -5.26 10.55 11.53
C ASP A 113 -5.96 9.33 12.15
N ASN A 114 -7.30 9.35 12.22
CA ASN A 114 -8.09 8.21 12.66
C ASN A 114 -7.97 7.01 11.71
N GLN A 115 -7.93 7.26 10.39
CA GLN A 115 -7.73 6.20 9.41
C GLN A 115 -6.34 5.58 9.50
N TRP A 116 -5.31 6.40 9.74
CA TRP A 116 -3.96 5.92 10.01
C TRP A 116 -3.91 5.04 11.27
N LEU A 117 -4.57 5.45 12.35
CA LEU A 117 -4.70 4.63 13.56
C LEU A 117 -5.41 3.30 13.28
N ALA A 118 -6.54 3.34 12.58
CA ALA A 118 -7.31 2.15 12.22
C ALA A 118 -6.49 1.20 11.34
N ASP A 119 -5.81 1.72 10.33
CA ASP A 119 -4.91 0.97 9.45
C ASP A 119 -3.81 0.29 10.27
N ARG A 120 -3.14 1.06 11.13
CA ARG A 120 -2.07 0.56 12.00
C ARG A 120 -2.56 -0.56 12.94
N CYS A 121 -3.73 -0.42 13.53
CA CYS A 121 -4.34 -1.45 14.37
C CYS A 121 -4.79 -2.70 13.59
N SER A 122 -5.08 -2.55 12.29
CA SER A 122 -5.47 -3.66 11.41
C SER A 122 -4.30 -4.44 10.83
N MET A 123 -3.07 -3.96 11.03
CA MET A 123 -1.88 -4.61 10.50
C MET A 123 -1.68 -5.99 11.09
N VAL A 124 -1.27 -6.91 10.23
CA VAL A 124 -0.98 -8.29 10.60
C VAL A 124 0.51 -8.52 10.41
N LYS A 125 1.19 -9.00 11.44
CA LYS A 125 2.55 -9.53 11.32
C LYS A 125 2.51 -11.02 11.02
N ALA A 126 3.61 -11.58 10.52
CA ALA A 126 3.79 -13.02 10.56
C ALA A 126 3.54 -13.52 12.00
N LEU A 127 2.81 -14.64 12.15
CA LEU A 127 2.73 -15.33 13.44
C LEU A 127 4.16 -15.58 13.94
N ASP A 128 4.38 -15.48 15.25
CA ASP A 128 5.69 -15.72 15.89
C ASP A 128 6.10 -17.21 15.80
N ASP A 129 5.98 -17.83 14.62
CA ASP A 129 6.82 -18.94 14.25
C ASP A 129 8.23 -18.37 14.25
N LYS A 130 8.95 -18.68 15.35
CA LYS A 130 10.36 -18.36 15.54
C LYS A 130 11.04 -18.44 14.18
N PRO A 131 11.75 -17.38 13.73
CA PRO A 131 12.56 -17.50 12.53
C PRO A 131 13.46 -18.71 12.77
N ARG A 132 13.20 -19.79 12.04
CA ARG A 132 14.11 -20.93 11.99
C ARG A 132 15.42 -20.29 11.61
N SER A 133 16.36 -20.28 12.55
CA SER A 133 17.65 -19.64 12.39
C SER A 133 18.34 -20.27 11.18
N GLN A 134 18.11 -19.68 10.00
CA GLN A 134 18.84 -19.99 8.78
C GLN A 134 20.23 -19.36 8.85
N ASN A 135 20.86 -19.42 10.02
CA ASN A 135 22.21 -18.90 10.27
C ASN A 135 23.23 -19.57 9.34
N ASN A 136 22.92 -20.79 8.88
CA ASN A 136 23.74 -21.54 7.93
C ASN A 136 23.54 -21.12 6.46
N LEU A 137 22.53 -20.30 6.12
CA LEU A 137 22.27 -19.81 4.76
C LEU A 137 22.91 -18.44 4.47
N LEU A 138 23.43 -17.77 5.51
CA LEU A 138 23.87 -16.37 5.47
C LEU A 138 25.41 -16.22 5.38
N SER A 139 26.17 -17.31 5.49
CA SER A 139 27.63 -17.27 5.36
C SER A 139 28.02 -16.95 3.91
N GLY A 140 28.68 -15.81 3.69
CA GLY A 140 29.17 -15.40 2.36
C GLY A 140 28.23 -14.50 1.54
N VAL A 141 27.13 -14.00 2.14
CA VAL A 141 26.22 -13.05 1.47
C VAL A 141 26.74 -11.62 1.63
N SER A 142 26.79 -10.87 0.53
CA SER A 142 27.08 -9.43 0.55
C SER A 142 25.81 -8.62 0.85
N TRP A 143 25.91 -7.67 1.78
CA TRP A 143 24.79 -6.86 2.22
C TRP A 143 24.92 -5.41 1.73
N LYS A 144 23.80 -4.83 1.33
CA LYS A 144 23.63 -3.38 1.19
C LYS A 144 22.56 -2.97 2.20
N GLU A 145 22.83 -1.94 2.98
CA GLU A 145 21.95 -1.49 4.06
C GLU A 145 21.45 -0.05 3.79
N ALA A 146 20.17 0.17 4.03
CA ALA A 146 19.56 1.48 4.16
C ALA A 146 18.88 1.54 5.53
N SER A 147 19.17 2.56 6.31
CA SER A 147 18.55 2.74 7.62
C SER A 147 18.36 4.23 7.92
N THR A 148 17.39 4.49 8.80
CA THR A 148 17.09 5.82 9.34
C THR A 148 16.86 5.70 10.84
N LYS A 149 16.87 6.84 11.53
CA LYS A 149 16.58 6.86 12.96
C LYS A 149 15.12 6.47 13.19
N MET A 150 14.93 5.54 14.11
CA MET A 150 13.60 5.14 14.56
C MET A 150 12.89 6.32 15.21
N ARG A 151 11.65 6.59 14.78
CA ARG A 151 10.81 7.66 15.33
C ARG A 151 10.27 7.26 16.70
N CYS A 152 10.16 8.24 17.61
CA CYS A 152 9.58 8.06 18.93
C CYS A 152 8.34 8.94 19.09
N ASP A 153 7.16 8.33 19.05
CA ASP A 153 5.89 9.05 19.25
C ASP A 153 5.45 9.14 20.72
N ARG A 154 6.21 8.53 21.64
CA ARG A 154 5.92 8.58 23.08
C ARG A 154 6.23 9.99 23.63
N THR A 155 5.43 10.43 24.59
CA THR A 155 5.57 11.74 25.25
C THR A 155 6.95 11.92 25.85
N ALA A 156 7.52 13.12 25.66
CA ALA A 156 8.83 13.47 26.21
C ALA A 156 8.83 13.31 27.73
N GLN A 157 9.65 12.42 28.27
CA GLN A 157 10.07 12.50 29.67
C GLN A 157 11.40 13.27 29.72
N GLN A 158 11.85 13.75 30.88
CA GLN A 158 13.19 14.35 31.01
C GLN A 158 14.11 13.38 31.74
N GLY A 159 15.32 13.20 31.25
CA GLY A 159 16.34 12.33 31.85
C GLY A 159 17.71 12.46 31.15
N GLN A 160 18.76 11.83 31.67
CA GLN A 160 20.13 12.00 31.14
C GLN A 160 20.76 10.72 30.58
N ASN A 161 19.97 9.68 30.31
CA ASN A 161 20.54 8.40 29.83
C ASN A 161 20.63 8.33 28.30
N HIS A 162 21.86 8.44 27.77
CA HIS A 162 22.16 8.38 26.33
C HIS A 162 21.94 7.00 25.68
N THR A 163 21.75 5.92 26.46
CA THR A 163 21.49 4.57 25.91
C THR A 163 20.02 4.29 25.64
N LYS A 164 19.13 5.20 26.06
CA LYS A 164 17.68 5.09 25.86
C LYS A 164 17.22 6.14 24.84
N CYS A 165 16.02 5.97 24.31
CA CYS A 165 15.43 6.99 23.46
C CYS A 165 15.42 8.34 24.20
N GLN A 166 15.99 9.38 23.59
CA GLN A 166 16.07 10.72 24.20
C GLN A 166 14.69 11.37 24.41
N THR A 167 13.65 10.87 23.71
CA THR A 167 12.29 11.36 23.87
C THR A 167 11.61 10.65 25.03
N CYS A 168 11.50 9.33 25.00
CA CYS A 168 10.67 8.59 25.96
C CYS A 168 11.42 7.86 27.07
N TYR A 169 12.75 7.89 27.05
CA TYR A 169 13.62 7.22 28.02
C TYR A 169 13.34 5.72 28.18
N ALA A 170 12.84 5.09 27.12
CA ALA A 170 12.66 3.64 27.02
C ALA A 170 13.55 3.06 25.91
N TYR A 171 13.77 1.74 25.99
CA TYR A 171 14.37 0.98 24.89
C TYR A 171 13.33 0.82 23.78
N HIS A 172 13.76 1.10 22.56
CA HIS A 172 13.01 0.72 21.38
C HIS A 172 13.58 -0.61 20.89
N TYR A 173 12.76 -1.65 20.94
CA TYR A 173 13.12 -2.95 20.40
C TYR A 173 12.62 -3.02 18.96
N ALA A 174 13.47 -3.49 18.06
CA ALA A 174 13.09 -3.82 16.71
C ALA A 174 13.20 -5.33 16.52
N VAL A 175 12.20 -5.92 15.88
CA VAL A 175 12.28 -7.31 15.42
C VAL A 175 13.05 -7.32 14.11
N VAL A 176 14.13 -8.10 14.09
CA VAL A 176 14.87 -8.41 12.87
C VAL A 176 14.19 -9.59 12.20
N GLN A 177 13.78 -9.42 10.96
CA GLN A 177 13.29 -10.51 10.13
C GLN A 177 14.19 -10.66 8.91
N THR A 178 14.43 -11.91 8.50
CA THR A 178 15.20 -12.23 7.29
C THR A 178 14.46 -13.29 6.51
N VAL A 179 14.30 -13.08 5.21
CA VAL A 179 13.51 -13.94 4.31
C VAL A 179 14.26 -14.18 3.00
N SER A 180 14.13 -15.40 2.47
CA SER A 180 14.66 -15.75 1.16
C SER A 180 13.70 -15.34 0.04
N LEU A 181 14.24 -14.91 -1.09
CA LEU A 181 13.50 -14.63 -2.32
C LEU A 181 13.50 -15.81 -3.31
N GLN A 182 13.91 -17.00 -2.87
CA GLN A 182 13.83 -18.20 -3.70
C GLN A 182 12.37 -18.54 -4.04
N ASN A 183 12.12 -18.87 -5.32
CA ASN A 183 10.80 -19.20 -5.85
C ASN A 183 9.73 -18.11 -5.61
N ILE A 184 10.12 -16.84 -5.59
CA ILE A 184 9.19 -15.71 -5.50
C ILE A 184 8.93 -15.14 -6.90
N ILE A 185 7.66 -14.97 -7.27
CA ILE A 185 7.23 -14.41 -8.56
C ILE A 185 6.72 -12.97 -8.44
N GLY A 186 6.48 -12.49 -7.22
CA GLY A 186 5.91 -11.17 -6.99
C GLY A 186 6.08 -10.70 -5.55
N LEU A 187 5.93 -9.40 -5.35
CA LEU A 187 5.97 -8.75 -4.05
C LEU A 187 4.71 -7.90 -3.89
N ALA A 188 3.91 -8.09 -2.84
CA ALA A 188 2.87 -7.14 -2.48
C ALA A 188 3.40 -6.20 -1.39
N VAL A 189 3.66 -4.94 -1.75
CA VAL A 189 4.23 -3.93 -0.85
C VAL A 189 3.10 -3.28 -0.05
N SER A 190 3.17 -3.37 1.28
CA SER A 190 2.20 -2.72 2.18
C SER A 190 2.58 -1.27 2.43
N ILE A 191 1.65 -0.34 2.22
CA ILE A 191 1.89 1.10 2.30
C ILE A 191 0.95 1.70 3.35
N LEU A 192 1.52 2.33 4.37
CA LEU A 192 0.80 3.09 5.39
C LEU A 192 0.89 4.60 5.09
N PRO A 193 -0.20 5.27 4.70
CA PRO A 193 -0.22 6.72 4.59
C PRO A 193 -0.31 7.37 5.97
N GLU A 194 0.59 8.30 6.28
CA GLU A 194 0.55 9.14 7.49
C GLU A 194 0.70 10.61 7.08
N GLY A 195 -0.36 11.41 7.26
CA GLY A 195 -0.35 12.81 6.82
C GLY A 195 0.00 12.92 5.33
N THR A 196 1.00 13.73 4.98
CA THR A 196 1.48 13.91 3.59
C THR A 196 2.55 12.91 3.17
N THR A 197 2.89 11.97 4.05
CA THR A 197 3.93 10.96 3.85
C THR A 197 3.35 9.57 3.74
N THR A 198 4.13 8.63 3.22
CA THR A 198 3.83 7.20 3.26
C THR A 198 4.96 6.47 3.93
N TYR A 199 4.69 5.29 4.46
CA TYR A 199 5.69 4.37 4.99
C TYR A 199 5.49 2.97 4.42
N ILE A 200 6.59 2.31 4.08
CA ILE A 200 6.61 0.91 3.71
C ILE A 200 6.68 0.08 4.97
N THR A 201 5.62 -0.68 5.25
CA THR A 201 5.50 -1.44 6.51
C THR A 201 5.91 -2.91 6.37
N GLY A 202 5.91 -3.44 5.15
CA GLY A 202 6.23 -4.83 4.88
C GLY A 202 5.94 -5.28 3.45
N PHE A 203 6.28 -6.54 3.18
CA PHE A 203 6.03 -7.25 1.93
C PHE A 203 5.25 -8.53 2.16
N ASP A 204 4.41 -8.89 1.20
CA ASP A 204 4.05 -10.29 0.97
C ASP A 204 4.89 -10.83 -0.19
N LEU A 205 5.69 -11.85 0.08
CA LEU A 205 6.42 -12.57 -0.96
C LEU A 205 5.49 -13.62 -1.57
N ILE A 206 5.17 -13.44 -2.85
CA ILE A 206 4.24 -14.28 -3.60
C ILE A 206 5.01 -15.46 -4.18
N SER A 207 4.69 -16.67 -3.73
CA SER A 207 5.36 -17.90 -4.17
C SER A 207 4.99 -18.26 -5.61
N ALA A 208 5.94 -18.85 -6.33
CA ALA A 208 5.72 -19.52 -7.62
C ALA A 208 4.83 -20.76 -7.49
N ASP A 209 4.91 -21.43 -6.33
CA ASP A 209 4.28 -22.72 -6.09
C ASP A 209 2.80 -22.53 -5.75
N ALA A 210 1.93 -23.02 -6.62
CA ALA A 210 0.48 -22.93 -6.42
C ALA A 210 0.07 -23.62 -5.11
N GLY A 211 -0.61 -22.88 -4.23
CA GLY A 211 -1.08 -23.38 -2.93
C GLY A 211 -0.14 -23.07 -1.76
N THR A 212 1.08 -22.60 -2.00
CA THR A 212 1.98 -22.13 -0.94
C THR A 212 1.53 -20.75 -0.46
N PRO A 213 1.34 -20.54 0.86
CA PRO A 213 0.95 -19.23 1.39
C PRO A 213 2.06 -18.20 1.18
N ASN A 214 1.67 -16.95 0.94
CA ASN A 214 2.61 -15.85 0.84
C ASN A 214 3.36 -15.64 2.16
N ILE A 215 4.69 -15.43 2.07
CA ILE A 215 5.52 -15.13 3.24
C ILE A 215 5.32 -13.66 3.62
N ILE A 216 4.91 -13.39 4.85
CA ILE A 216 4.80 -12.03 5.39
C ILE A 216 6.17 -11.59 5.90
N PHE A 217 6.68 -10.48 5.37
CA PHE A 217 7.88 -9.80 5.83
C PHE A 217 7.52 -8.42 6.39
N GLY A 218 7.71 -8.19 7.68
CA GLY A 218 7.25 -7.00 8.39
C GLY A 218 5.75 -7.05 8.68
N TYR A 219 5.07 -5.95 8.44
CA TYR A 219 3.64 -5.78 8.69
C TYR A 219 2.84 -5.69 7.38
N ARG A 220 1.89 -6.62 7.23
CA ARG A 220 0.90 -6.64 6.16
C ARG A 220 -0.22 -5.66 6.49
N LEU A 221 -0.59 -4.83 5.52
CA LEU A 221 -1.80 -3.99 5.58
C LEU A 221 -2.84 -4.51 4.56
N PRO A 222 -3.86 -5.27 5.01
CA PRO A 222 -4.84 -5.87 4.10
C PRO A 222 -5.54 -4.83 3.21
N GLY A 223 -5.61 -5.09 1.90
CA GLY A 223 -6.30 -4.22 0.95
C GLY A 223 -5.58 -2.92 0.58
N LYS A 224 -4.41 -2.63 1.17
CA LYS A 224 -3.59 -1.43 0.90
C LYS A 224 -2.18 -1.83 0.47
N GLN A 225 -2.13 -2.68 -0.54
CA GLN A 225 -0.88 -3.20 -1.10
C GLN A 225 -0.75 -2.85 -2.58
N VAL A 226 0.49 -2.59 -3.00
CA VAL A 226 0.84 -2.46 -4.40
C VAL A 226 1.64 -3.69 -4.81
N THR A 227 1.13 -4.44 -5.78
CA THR A 227 1.78 -5.67 -6.26
C THR A 227 2.80 -5.34 -7.34
N ILE A 228 4.03 -5.78 -7.12
CA ILE A 228 5.11 -5.84 -8.09
C ILE A 228 5.12 -7.26 -8.65
N ASN A 229 4.85 -7.41 -9.94
CA ASN A 229 5.07 -8.67 -10.64
C ASN A 229 6.51 -8.70 -11.13
N LEU A 230 7.26 -9.74 -10.76
CA LEU A 230 8.64 -9.89 -11.21
C LEU A 230 8.70 -10.38 -12.66
N CYS A 231 7.63 -10.98 -13.20
CA CYS A 231 7.55 -11.43 -14.60
C CYS A 231 8.74 -12.31 -15.04
N GLY A 232 9.31 -13.10 -14.13
CA GLY A 232 10.51 -13.91 -14.37
C GLY A 232 11.82 -13.11 -14.48
N GLN A 233 11.80 -11.81 -14.16
CA GLN A 233 12.98 -10.96 -14.14
C GLN A 233 13.71 -11.05 -12.81
N LYS A 234 15.04 -10.95 -12.90
CA LYS A 234 15.92 -10.92 -11.74
C LYS A 234 15.88 -9.56 -11.07
N LEU A 235 15.36 -9.51 -9.85
CA LEU A 235 15.38 -8.32 -8.99
C LEU A 235 16.80 -8.12 -8.46
N ARG A 236 17.44 -7.02 -8.81
CA ARG A 236 18.82 -6.68 -8.40
C ARG A 236 18.90 -5.78 -7.19
N GLY A 237 17.85 -5.00 -6.96
CA GLY A 237 17.88 -4.01 -5.90
C GLY A 237 16.61 -3.22 -5.75
N PHE A 238 16.73 -2.18 -4.93
CA PHE A 238 15.72 -1.13 -4.78
C PHE A 238 16.39 0.23 -4.74
N ASP A 239 15.79 1.23 -5.38
CA ASP A 239 15.95 2.59 -4.87
C ASP A 239 15.05 2.72 -3.63
N VAL A 240 15.57 3.37 -2.61
CA VAL A 240 14.90 3.53 -1.32
C VAL A 240 14.89 5.01 -0.96
N SER A 241 13.70 5.53 -0.67
CA SER A 241 13.48 6.86 -0.13
C SER A 241 13.29 6.73 1.38
N LEU A 242 14.20 7.34 2.14
CA LEU A 242 14.23 7.33 3.60
C LEU A 242 13.75 8.68 4.11
N GLY A 243 12.85 8.63 5.09
CA GLY A 243 12.47 9.80 5.87
C GLY A 243 12.69 9.57 7.36
N GLU A 244 12.19 10.50 8.16
CA GLU A 244 12.12 10.30 9.61
C GLU A 244 11.22 9.11 9.92
N GLY A 245 11.68 8.18 10.75
CA GLY A 245 10.87 7.06 11.23
C GLY A 245 10.77 5.83 10.33
N GLY A 246 11.24 5.88 9.08
CA GLY A 246 11.30 4.67 8.25
C GLY A 246 11.52 4.89 6.76
N ILE A 247 11.31 3.81 6.01
CA ILE A 247 11.31 3.82 4.55
C ILE A 247 9.99 4.42 4.07
N GLN A 248 10.03 5.49 3.29
CA GLN A 248 8.83 6.20 2.82
C GLN A 248 8.33 5.72 1.46
N ALA A 249 9.29 5.40 0.57
CA ALA A 249 9.00 4.86 -0.74
C ALA A 249 10.12 3.93 -1.19
N ILE A 250 9.79 3.01 -2.09
CA ILE A 250 10.75 2.12 -2.75
C ILE A 250 10.47 2.05 -4.24
N ARG A 251 11.49 1.73 -5.02
CA ARG A 251 11.34 1.42 -6.44
C ARG A 251 12.18 0.18 -6.77
N PRO A 252 11.57 -0.91 -7.28
CA PRO A 252 12.31 -2.12 -7.61
C PRO A 252 13.23 -1.89 -8.80
N ILE A 253 14.43 -2.46 -8.75
CA ILE A 253 15.43 -2.38 -9.82
C ILE A 253 15.67 -3.79 -10.35
N PHE A 254 15.41 -3.98 -11.64
CA PHE A 254 15.60 -5.23 -12.35
C PHE A 254 16.89 -5.20 -13.16
N ASN A 255 17.36 -6.37 -13.60
CA ASN A 255 18.54 -6.44 -14.48
C ASN A 255 18.28 -5.83 -15.87
N THR A 256 17.04 -5.84 -16.32
CA THR A 256 16.61 -5.14 -17.53
C THR A 256 16.38 -3.66 -17.22
N ASN A 257 16.74 -2.76 -18.15
CA ASN A 257 16.46 -1.32 -18.08
C ASN A 257 14.96 -0.99 -18.22
N ILE A 258 14.12 -1.61 -17.40
CA ILE A 258 12.71 -1.30 -17.31
C ILE A 258 12.56 -0.19 -16.31
N ASN A 259 11.96 0.91 -16.77
CA ASN A 259 11.65 2.02 -15.89
C ASN A 259 10.50 1.61 -14.98
N THR A 260 10.77 1.49 -13.69
CA THR A 260 9.79 1.17 -12.65
C THR A 260 9.34 2.46 -11.96
N ASN A 261 8.13 2.46 -11.44
CA ASN A 261 7.61 3.59 -10.68
C ASN A 261 7.95 3.45 -9.20
N TRP A 262 8.05 4.58 -8.50
CA TRP A 262 8.09 4.61 -7.05
C TRP A 262 6.77 4.09 -6.47
N ILE A 263 6.91 3.34 -5.39
CA ILE A 263 5.82 2.82 -4.58
C ILE A 263 5.92 3.55 -3.25
N GLY A 264 4.92 4.38 -2.94
CA GLY A 264 4.99 5.39 -1.90
C GLY A 264 5.34 6.77 -2.46
N GLU A 265 5.26 7.78 -1.60
CA GLU A 265 5.52 9.17 -1.90
C GLU A 265 6.99 9.50 -1.61
N THR A 266 7.70 10.02 -2.61
CA THR A 266 9.13 10.41 -2.50
C THR A 266 9.34 11.87 -2.11
N GLU A 267 8.28 12.66 -2.15
CA GLU A 267 8.30 14.08 -1.80
C GLU A 267 7.30 14.30 -0.67
N GLY A 268 7.79 14.72 0.50
CA GLY A 268 6.93 15.24 1.54
C GLY A 268 6.18 16.44 0.95
N ARG A 269 4.86 16.32 0.78
CA ARG A 269 4.06 17.36 0.12
C ARG A 269 4.03 18.62 0.99
N ARG A 270 5.03 19.51 0.81
CA ARG A 270 5.23 20.83 1.46
C ARG A 270 4.46 20.99 2.77
N ASP A 271 4.83 20.21 3.78
CA ASP A 271 4.69 20.67 5.16
C ASP A 271 6.00 21.39 5.51
N TYR A 272 5.90 22.50 6.24
CA TYR A 272 7.04 23.37 6.56
C TYR A 272 8.08 22.74 7.51
N SER A 273 7.95 21.45 7.82
CA SER A 273 8.98 20.65 8.48
C SER A 273 10.02 20.19 7.46
N LEU A 274 11.25 20.68 7.60
CA LEU A 274 12.45 20.30 6.83
C LEU A 274 12.87 18.83 7.09
N THR A 275 11.98 17.86 6.91
CA THR A 275 12.36 16.45 6.94
C THR A 275 13.16 16.16 5.68
N GLN A 276 14.48 16.09 5.81
CA GLN A 276 15.39 15.77 4.73
C GLN A 276 15.11 14.32 4.27
N ILE A 277 14.54 14.19 3.08
CA ILE A 277 14.37 12.89 2.43
C ILE A 277 15.70 12.50 1.81
N ILE A 278 16.20 11.32 2.16
CA ILE A 278 17.45 10.78 1.62
C ILE A 278 17.09 9.65 0.68
N SER A 279 17.52 9.73 -0.58
CA SER A 279 17.40 8.63 -1.53
C SER A 279 18.71 7.85 -1.60
N THR A 280 18.63 6.52 -1.49
CA THR A 280 19.79 5.63 -1.58
C THR A 280 19.47 4.43 -2.44
N GLN A 281 20.50 3.78 -2.99
CA GLN A 281 20.36 2.61 -3.85
C GLN A 281 20.89 1.37 -3.14
N LEU A 282 20.03 0.36 -3.00
CA LEU A 282 20.38 -0.98 -2.53
C LEU A 282 20.48 -1.92 -3.72
N ILE A 283 21.58 -1.80 -4.48
CA ILE A 283 21.81 -2.60 -5.68
C ILE A 283 22.95 -3.59 -5.45
N LEU A 284 22.71 -4.85 -5.82
CA LEU A 284 23.72 -5.89 -5.90
C LEU A 284 24.14 -6.12 -7.36
N GLU A 285 25.34 -6.66 -7.56
CA GLU A 285 25.81 -7.06 -8.89
C GLU A 285 24.91 -8.14 -9.49
N ASP A 286 24.55 -9.12 -8.66
CA ASP A 286 23.65 -10.21 -8.99
C ASP A 286 22.21 -9.97 -8.47
N GLU A 287 21.35 -10.96 -8.69
CA GLU A 287 20.01 -11.04 -8.14
C GLU A 287 20.01 -11.09 -6.60
N ILE A 288 19.07 -10.37 -5.98
CA ILE A 288 18.86 -10.43 -4.53
C ILE A 288 18.33 -11.81 -4.16
N LYS A 289 19.03 -12.49 -3.26
CA LYS A 289 18.62 -13.81 -2.75
C LYS A 289 17.88 -13.74 -1.42
N VAL A 290 18.16 -12.70 -0.63
CA VAL A 290 17.70 -12.56 0.75
C VAL A 290 17.42 -11.10 1.05
N ILE A 291 16.34 -10.82 1.79
CA ILE A 291 16.05 -9.49 2.34
C ILE A 291 16.05 -9.61 3.87
N SER A 292 16.63 -8.61 4.54
CA SER A 292 16.58 -8.44 5.99
C SER A 292 16.03 -7.07 6.35
N GLY A 293 15.25 -6.98 7.43
CA GLY A 293 14.54 -5.77 7.82
C GLY A 293 14.37 -5.69 9.33
N LYS A 294 14.35 -4.46 9.85
CA LYS A 294 14.12 -4.15 11.26
C LYS A 294 12.76 -3.47 11.38
N PHE A 295 11.88 -4.04 12.20
CA PHE A 295 10.51 -3.59 12.36
C PHE A 295 10.22 -3.21 13.80
N ASP A 296 9.56 -2.08 14.02
CA ASP A 296 9.14 -1.65 15.36
C ASP A 296 8.14 -2.63 15.98
N VAL A 297 8.26 -2.93 17.26
CA VAL A 297 7.32 -3.74 18.07
C VAL A 297 6.61 -2.94 19.15
N SER A 298 6.79 -1.62 19.20
CA SER A 298 6.35 -0.74 20.30
C SER A 298 4.84 -0.75 20.63
N GLN A 299 3.99 -1.37 19.80
CA GLN A 299 2.56 -1.55 20.05
C GLN A 299 2.15 -2.93 20.59
N PHE A 300 3.03 -3.92 20.61
CA PHE A 300 2.70 -5.30 21.03
C PHE A 300 3.27 -5.69 22.39
N CYS A 301 3.85 -4.76 23.15
CA CYS A 301 4.09 -4.97 24.57
C CYS A 301 2.75 -4.94 25.32
N HIS A 302 1.98 -6.01 25.16
CA HIS A 302 1.04 -6.41 26.19
C HIS A 302 1.82 -6.49 27.50
N TYR A 303 1.26 -5.87 28.53
CA TYR A 303 1.55 -6.17 29.91
C TYR A 303 1.59 -7.69 30.07
N GLU A 304 2.77 -8.27 30.27
CA GLU A 304 2.85 -9.51 31.03
C GLU A 304 2.66 -9.13 32.51
N PRO A 305 1.81 -9.87 33.26
CA PRO A 305 1.46 -9.57 34.65
C PRO A 305 2.64 -9.69 35.62
#